data_AF-A0A9X7P7D7-F1
#
_entry.id   AF-A0A9X7P7D7-F1
#
_cell.length_a   1.000
_cell.length_b   1.000
_cell.length_c   1.000
_cell.angle_alpha   90.00
_cell.angle_beta   90.00
_cell.angle_gamma   90.00
#
_symmetry.space_group_name_H-M   'P 1'
#
loop_
_entity.id
_entity.type
_entity.pdbx_description
1 polymer ?
#
loop_
_entity_poly.entity_id
_entity_poly.type
_entity_poly.pdbx_seq_one_letter_code
_entity_poly.pdbx_strand_id
1 'polypeptide(L)'
;MTEEDKKDLRRLLNLGDIIDVDSKIALKAGELRALSRKNYKRKLKLPDALVAATAIMCSGTLVTRNTDDFKHLSKHGLCLYNPFVQSETVPNDTKTGQNNKGDIGRLKP
;
A
#
# COMPACT_ATOMS: atom_id res chain seq x y z
N MET A 1 15.99 25.57 -2.20
CA MET A 1 16.88 24.40 -2.16
C MET A 1 18.30 24.89 -2.19
N THR A 2 19.07 24.55 -1.16
CA THR A 2 20.50 24.83 -1.05
C THR A 2 21.29 23.86 -1.94
N GLU A 3 22.58 24.12 -2.14
CA GLU A 3 23.46 23.16 -2.82
C GLU A 3 23.64 21.85 -2.01
N GLU A 4 23.58 21.94 -0.68
CA GLU A 4 23.59 20.76 0.19
C GLU A 4 22.33 19.91 -0.01
N ASP A 5 21.14 20.53 -0.06
CA ASP A 5 19.87 19.83 -0.32
C ASP A 5 19.91 19.07 -1.66
N LYS A 6 20.53 19.67 -2.69
CA LYS A 6 20.69 19.03 -4.01
C LYS A 6 21.62 17.84 -3.95
N LYS A 7 22.70 17.92 -3.16
CA LYS A 7 23.67 16.84 -2.99
C LYS A 7 23.05 15.66 -2.26
N ASP A 8 22.33 15.92 -1.17
CA ASP A 8 21.60 14.90 -0.41
C ASP A 8 20.52 14.23 -1.26
N LEU A 9 19.77 15.02 -2.04
CA LEU A 9 18.79 14.48 -2.98
C LEU A 9 19.44 13.54 -4.00
N ARG A 10 20.53 13.94 -4.64
CA ARG A 10 21.23 13.07 -5.62
C ARG A 10 21.76 11.80 -4.97
N ARG A 11 22.29 11.90 -3.75
CA ARG A 11 22.75 10.74 -2.99
C ARG A 11 21.62 9.76 -2.72
N LEU A 12 20.44 10.26 -2.32
CA LEU A 12 19.25 9.44 -2.12
C LEU A 12 18.80 8.76 -3.41
N LEU A 13 18.72 9.53 -4.51
CA LEU A 13 18.29 9.00 -5.81
C LEU A 13 19.25 7.92 -6.35
N ASN A 14 20.54 7.99 -6.02
CA ASN A 14 21.54 6.99 -6.42
C ASN A 14 21.45 5.67 -5.62
N LEU A 15 20.61 5.57 -4.58
CA LEU A 15 20.45 4.32 -3.82
C LEU A 15 19.60 3.28 -4.54
N GLY A 16 18.87 3.67 -5.59
CA GLY A 16 17.97 2.78 -6.32
C GLY A 16 17.94 3.09 -7.81
N ASP A 17 17.18 2.28 -8.53
CA ASP A 17 17.02 2.45 -9.97
C ASP A 17 16.07 3.62 -10.28
N ILE A 18 16.50 4.49 -11.20
CA ILE A 18 15.65 5.54 -11.75
C ILE A 18 14.91 4.95 -12.94
N ILE A 19 13.58 4.94 -12.84
CA ILE A 19 12.71 4.45 -13.91
C ILE A 19 12.20 5.64 -14.71
N ASP A 20 12.65 5.73 -15.96
CA ASP A 20 12.17 6.75 -16.88
C ASP A 20 10.69 6.51 -17.24
N VAL A 21 9.94 7.61 -17.40
CA VAL A 21 8.55 7.56 -17.82
C VAL A 21 8.50 7.33 -19.33
N ASP A 22 8.26 6.08 -19.73
CA ASP A 22 8.00 5.71 -21.11
C ASP A 22 6.52 5.88 -21.50
N SER A 23 6.21 5.58 -22.77
CA SER A 23 4.83 5.66 -23.28
C SER A 23 3.86 4.70 -22.59
N LYS A 24 4.32 3.54 -22.11
CA LYS A 24 3.48 2.54 -21.43
C LYS A 24 3.11 3.01 -20.03
N ILE A 25 4.07 3.56 -19.28
CA ILE A 25 3.83 4.17 -17.97
C ILE A 25 2.91 5.38 -18.11
N ALA A 26 3.16 6.25 -19.09
CA ALA A 26 2.32 7.42 -19.34
C ALA A 26 0.87 7.03 -19.68
N LEU A 27 0.67 6.02 -20.52
CA LEU A 27 -0.65 5.51 -20.85
C LEU A 27 -1.35 4.93 -19.62
N LYS A 28 -0.67 4.06 -18.86
CA LYS A 28 -1.21 3.48 -17.63
C LYS A 28 -1.58 4.57 -16.61
N ALA A 29 -0.76 5.60 -16.45
CA ALA A 29 -1.08 6.73 -15.58
C ALA A 29 -2.35 7.47 -16.04
N GLY A 30 -2.53 7.67 -17.35
CA GLY A 30 -3.75 8.21 -17.93
C GLY A 30 -4.99 7.36 -17.60
N GLU A 31 -4.90 6.04 -17.76
CA GLU A 31 -5.95 5.08 -17.42
C GLU A 31 -6.34 5.18 -15.93
N LEU A 32 -5.36 5.12 -15.02
CA LEU A 32 -5.59 5.20 -13.58
C LEU A 32 -6.26 6.52 -13.18
N ARG A 33 -5.90 7.63 -13.82
CA ARG A 33 -6.54 8.94 -13.60
C ARG A 33 -7.98 8.96 -14.05
N ALA A 34 -8.27 8.42 -15.25
CA ALA A 34 -9.63 8.34 -15.77
C ALA A 34 -10.51 7.45 -14.87
N LEU A 35 -9.98 6.29 -14.50
CA LEU A 35 -10.62 5.31 -13.62
C LEU A 35 -10.89 5.88 -12.22
N SER A 36 -9.92 6.56 -11.60
CA SER A 36 -10.07 7.18 -10.28
C SER A 36 -11.21 8.21 -10.27
N ARG A 37 -11.31 9.04 -11.32
CA ARG A 37 -12.38 10.02 -11.44
C ARG A 37 -13.74 9.37 -11.66
N LYS A 38 -13.84 8.44 -12.61
CA LYS A 38 -15.11 7.83 -13.02
C LYS A 38 -15.69 6.92 -11.94
N ASN A 39 -14.87 6.05 -11.34
CA ASN A 39 -15.37 4.96 -10.50
C ASN A 39 -15.31 5.29 -9.01
N TYR A 40 -14.43 6.20 -8.60
CA TYR A 40 -14.19 6.49 -7.19
C TYR A 40 -14.47 7.95 -6.82
N LYS A 41 -14.84 8.80 -7.80
CA LYS A 41 -15.01 10.24 -7.62
C LYS A 41 -13.77 10.91 -7.00
N ARG A 42 -12.57 10.35 -7.25
CA ARG A 42 -11.29 10.85 -6.75
C ARG A 42 -10.43 11.42 -7.86
N LYS A 43 -9.79 12.57 -7.60
CA LYS A 43 -8.85 13.19 -8.53
C LYS A 43 -7.43 12.71 -8.21
N LEU A 44 -6.98 11.68 -8.91
CA LEU A 44 -5.57 11.29 -8.90
C LEU A 44 -4.74 12.32 -9.67
N LYS A 45 -3.80 12.99 -8.99
CA LYS A 45 -2.91 13.98 -9.61
C LYS A 45 -1.94 13.27 -10.57
N LEU A 46 -1.36 14.04 -11.50
CA LEU A 46 -0.46 13.45 -12.51
C LEU A 46 0.77 12.78 -11.88
N PRO A 47 1.50 13.41 -10.93
CA PRO A 47 2.64 12.75 -10.29
C PRO A 47 2.25 11.45 -9.57
N ASP A 48 1.17 11.47 -8.79
CA ASP A 48 0.68 10.28 -8.06
C ASP A 48 0.30 9.15 -9.03
N ALA A 49 -0.32 9.49 -10.17
CA ALA A 49 -0.68 8.52 -11.19
C ALA A 49 0.55 7.89 -11.86
N LEU A 50 1.60 8.67 -12.10
CA LEU A 50 2.87 8.16 -12.65
C LEU A 50 3.54 7.19 -11.67
N VAL A 51 3.57 7.55 -10.39
CA VAL A 51 4.14 6.70 -9.33
C VAL A 51 3.35 5.39 -9.22
N ALA A 52 2.01 5.45 -9.18
CA ALA A 52 1.16 4.26 -9.11
C ALA A 52 1.28 3.38 -10.37
N ALA A 53 1.32 3.99 -11.56
CA ALA A 53 1.49 3.27 -12.81
C ALA A 53 2.84 2.55 -12.87
N THR A 54 3.91 3.22 -12.44
CA THR A 54 5.26 2.64 -12.38
C THR A 54 5.29 1.45 -11.43
N ALA A 55 4.75 1.59 -10.22
CA ALA A 55 4.68 0.49 -9.25
C ALA A 55 3.91 -0.73 -9.81
N ILE A 56 2.74 -0.52 -10.43
CA ILE A 56 1.97 -1.60 -11.06
C ILE A 56 2.77 -2.26 -12.19
N MET A 57 3.41 -1.46 -13.05
CA MET A 57 4.09 -2.00 -14.24
C MET A 57 5.37 -2.75 -13.91
N CYS A 58 6.05 -2.35 -12.84
CA CYS A 58 7.24 -3.03 -12.35
C CYS A 58 6.91 -4.15 -11.35
N SER A 59 5.63 -4.46 -11.12
CA SER A 59 5.19 -5.41 -10.07
C SER A 59 5.77 -5.07 -8.69
N GLY A 60 5.92 -3.77 -8.40
CA GLY A 60 6.51 -3.24 -7.18
C GLY A 60 5.47 -2.84 -6.14
N THR A 61 5.93 -2.72 -4.89
CA THR A 61 5.13 -2.19 -3.78
C THR A 61 5.38 -0.70 -3.64
N LEU A 62 4.32 0.11 -3.68
CA LEU A 62 4.42 1.54 -3.40
C LEU A 62 4.53 1.76 -1.89
N VAL A 63 5.73 2.16 -1.46
CA VAL A 63 6.02 2.54 -0.07
C VAL A 63 5.59 4.00 0.14
N THR A 64 4.58 4.23 0.97
CA THR A 64 4.06 5.58 1.22
C THR A 64 3.38 5.71 2.57
N ARG A 65 3.51 6.91 3.18
CA ARG A 65 2.68 7.29 4.33
C ARG A 65 1.28 7.70 3.90
N ASN A 66 1.14 8.29 2.71
CA ASN A 66 -0.12 8.85 2.20
C ASN A 66 -0.98 7.77 1.53
N THR A 67 -1.30 6.70 2.26
CA THR A 67 -2.00 5.54 1.69
C THR A 67 -3.39 5.91 1.17
N ASP A 68 -4.08 6.86 1.80
CA ASP A 68 -5.46 7.22 1.46
C ASP A 68 -5.65 7.62 0.00
N ASP A 69 -4.68 8.29 -0.61
CA ASP A 69 -4.74 8.71 -2.01
C ASP A 69 -4.65 7.53 -3.00
N PHE A 70 -4.23 6.36 -2.54
CA PHE A 70 -3.95 5.18 -3.39
C PHE A 70 -4.79 3.95 -3.04
N LYS A 71 -5.44 3.90 -1.86
CA LYS A 71 -6.19 2.72 -1.37
C LYS A 71 -7.19 2.16 -2.39
N HIS A 72 -7.85 3.00 -3.18
CA HIS A 72 -8.82 2.55 -4.18
C HIS A 72 -8.17 1.82 -5.38
N LEU A 73 -6.87 2.06 -5.62
CA LEU A 73 -6.10 1.41 -6.68
C LEU A 73 -5.61 0.01 -6.32
N SER A 74 -5.70 -0.43 -5.06
CA SER A 74 -5.35 -1.80 -4.69
C SER A 74 -6.24 -2.84 -5.39
N LYS A 75 -7.47 -2.47 -5.74
CA LYS A 75 -8.36 -3.31 -6.57
C LYS A 75 -7.91 -3.41 -8.04
N HIS A 76 -6.92 -2.61 -8.43
CA HIS A 76 -6.37 -2.50 -9.79
C HIS A 76 -4.88 -2.88 -9.84
N GLY A 77 -4.44 -3.71 -8.88
CA GLY A 77 -3.09 -4.28 -8.86
C GLY A 77 -2.02 -3.45 -8.14
N LEU A 78 -2.39 -2.36 -7.45
CA LEU A 78 -1.41 -1.58 -6.67
C LEU A 78 -1.19 -2.18 -5.27
N CYS A 79 0.03 -2.66 -5.02
CA CYS A 79 0.48 -3.05 -3.68
C CYS A 79 0.93 -1.82 -2.89
N LEU A 80 0.47 -1.68 -1.64
CA LEU A 80 0.81 -0.56 -0.75
C LEU A 80 1.48 -1.06 0.51
N TYR A 81 2.52 -0.36 0.94
CA TYR A 81 3.16 -0.57 2.24
C TYR A 81 3.37 0.78 2.93
N ASN A 82 2.88 0.90 4.17
CA ASN A 82 3.13 2.07 4.99
C ASN A 82 4.14 1.73 6.09
N PRO A 83 5.39 2.21 6.00
CA PRO A 83 6.44 1.84 6.95
C PRO A 83 6.26 2.46 8.34
N PHE A 84 5.26 3.33 8.52
CA PHE A 84 4.97 4.00 9.79
C PHE A 84 3.83 3.38 10.58
N VAL A 85 3.16 2.36 10.02
CA VAL A 85 2.12 1.60 10.73
C VAL A 85 2.78 0.33 11.26
N GLN A 86 2.84 0.18 12.58
CA GLN A 86 3.22 -1.08 13.20
C GLN A 86 2.05 -2.05 13.01
N SER A 87 2.31 -3.25 12.50
CA SER A 87 1.33 -4.33 12.59
C SER A 87 1.14 -4.64 14.08
N GLU A 88 -0.05 -4.41 14.62
CA GLU A 88 -0.41 -4.91 15.93
C GLU A 88 -0.17 -6.42 15.93
N THR A 89 0.83 -6.86 16.68
CA THR A 89 1.08 -8.27 16.92
C THR A 89 -0.14 -8.85 17.62
N VAL A 90 -0.71 -9.90 17.00
CA VAL A 90 -1.79 -10.77 17.48
C VAL A 90 -1.90 -10.90 19.02
N PRO A 91 -3.12 -10.89 19.60
CA PRO A 91 -3.32 -11.18 21.02
C PRO A 91 -2.70 -12.52 21.40
N ASN A 92 -1.89 -12.50 22.45
CA ASN A 92 -1.20 -13.65 22.98
C ASN A 92 -2.19 -14.49 23.82
N ASP A 93 -3.07 -15.24 23.15
CA ASP A 93 -3.94 -16.20 23.82
C ASP A 93 -3.15 -17.48 24.13
N THR A 94 -2.33 -17.43 25.18
CA THR A 94 -1.88 -18.63 25.88
C THR A 94 -2.17 -18.48 27.36
N LYS A 95 -3.39 -18.86 27.76
CA LYS A 95 -3.62 -19.44 29.08
C LYS A 95 -4.34 -20.77 28.93
N THR A 96 -3.51 -21.79 28.71
CA THR A 96 -3.78 -23.17 29.07
C THR A 96 -4.15 -23.22 30.55
N GLY A 97 -5.42 -23.52 30.84
CA GLY A 97 -5.90 -23.82 32.18
C GLY A 97 -6.79 -25.05 32.08
N GLN A 98 -6.20 -26.22 32.35
CA GLN A 98 -6.96 -27.43 32.67
C GLN A 98 -7.92 -27.13 33.83
N ASN A 99 -9.15 -27.64 33.76
CA ASN A 99 -9.85 -28.23 34.90
C ASN A 99 -10.99 -29.13 34.40
N ASN A 100 -10.79 -30.43 34.59
CA ASN A 100 -11.78 -31.49 34.42
C ASN A 100 -12.76 -31.51 35.62
N LYS A 101 -14.05 -31.68 35.33
CA LYS A 101 -15.12 -32.41 36.07
C LYS A 101 -16.43 -31.88 35.46
N GLY A 102 -17.15 -32.64 34.62
CA GLY A 102 -17.83 -33.86 34.99
C GLY A 102 -19.21 -33.47 35.52
N ASP A 103 -20.22 -33.41 34.64
CA ASP A 103 -21.59 -33.80 34.99
C ASP A 103 -22.47 -33.95 33.74
N ILE A 104 -22.93 -35.18 33.58
CA ILE A 104 -23.92 -35.68 32.63
C ILE A 104 -25.31 -35.30 33.15
N GLY A 105 -26.09 -34.53 32.41
CA GLY A 105 -27.38 -34.08 32.94
C GLY A 105 -28.37 -33.49 31.94
N ARG A 106 -29.07 -34.40 31.25
CA ARG A 106 -30.51 -34.33 30.91
C ARG A 106 -30.97 -33.46 29.73
N LEU A 107 -31.39 -34.19 28.70
CA LEU A 107 -32.29 -33.80 27.63
C LEU A 107 -33.70 -33.38 28.15
N LYS A 108 -34.24 -32.34 27.49
CA LYS A 108 -35.67 -32.15 27.10
C LYS A 108 -36.67 -31.64 28.15
N PRO A 109 -37.82 -31.07 27.71
CA PRO A 109 -38.41 -31.02 26.35
C PRO A 109 -38.17 -29.75 25.53
#